data_AF-A0A1I0TT39-F1
#
_entry.id   AF-A0A1I0TT39-F1
#
_cell.length_a   1.000
_cell.length_b   1.000
_cell.length_c   1.000
_cell.angle_alpha   90.00
_cell.angle_beta   90.00
_cell.angle_gamma   90.00
#
_symmetry.space_group_name_H-M   'P 1'
#
loop_
_entity.id
_entity.type
_entity.pdbx_description
1 polymer ?
#
loop_
_entity_poly.entity_id
_entity_poly.type
_entity_poly.pdbx_seq_one_letter_code
_entity_poly.pdbx_strand_id
1 'polypeptide(L)'
;MNRQLLHAIRTWDPFGYGDDAYETEAVDVLQAVYDCDEPTTLAEKIQAIYEFSFEKKIPLHECVKMAQQLLAMKQAAACSLP
;
A
#
# COMPACT_ATOMS: atom_id res chain seq x y z
N MET A 1 -12.01 5.55 -5.56
CA MET A 1 -11.23 4.64 -4.69
C MET A 1 -9.90 4.22 -5.32
N ASN A 2 -9.86 3.39 -6.38
CA ASN A 2 -8.59 2.85 -6.93
C ASN A 2 -7.53 3.90 -7.23
N ARG A 3 -7.89 5.01 -7.90
CA ARG A 3 -6.93 6.08 -8.23
C ARG A 3 -6.35 6.78 -7.00
N GLN A 4 -7.13 6.93 -5.93
CA GLN A 4 -6.68 7.55 -4.68
C GLN A 4 -5.74 6.61 -3.91
N LEU A 5 -6.06 5.31 -3.86
CA LEU A 5 -5.20 4.29 -3.25
C LEU A 5 -3.88 4.19 -4.03
N LEU A 6 -3.92 4.07 -5.35
CA LEU A 6 -2.73 4.04 -6.20
C LEU A 6 -1.87 5.29 -6.02
N HIS A 7 -2.49 6.47 -5.99
CA HIS A 7 -1.77 7.71 -5.74
C HIS A 7 -1.08 7.70 -4.37
N ALA A 8 -1.77 7.28 -3.30
CA ALA A 8 -1.18 7.19 -1.97
C ALA A 8 -0.01 6.19 -1.90
N ILE A 9 -0.10 5.06 -2.61
CA ILE A 9 0.98 4.05 -2.65
C ILE A 9 2.19 4.59 -3.40
N ARG A 10 1.99 5.24 -4.55
CA ARG A 10 3.09 5.81 -5.35
C ARG A 10 3.79 6.96 -4.64
N THR A 11 3.04 7.85 -3.99
CA THR A 11 3.62 9.01 -3.29
C THR A 11 4.24 8.67 -1.94
N TRP A 12 4.07 7.43 -1.45
CA TRP A 12 4.73 6.98 -0.23
C TRP A 12 6.26 6.98 -0.37
N ASP A 13 6.77 6.66 -1.58
CA ASP A 13 8.18 6.76 -1.97
C ASP A 13 9.18 6.35 -0.86
N PRO A 14 9.14 5.09 -0.38
CA PRO A 14 9.94 4.68 0.78
C PRO A 14 11.45 4.66 0.51
N PHE A 15 11.87 4.77 -0.75
CA PHE A 15 13.28 4.72 -1.15
C PHE A 15 13.79 5.99 -1.83
N GLY A 16 12.95 7.00 -2.06
CA GLY A 16 13.33 8.27 -2.69
C GLY A 16 13.59 8.16 -4.19
N TYR A 17 12.90 7.28 -4.90
CA TYR A 17 13.04 7.08 -6.35
C TYR A 17 12.03 7.91 -7.17
N GLY A 18 11.09 8.58 -6.51
CA GLY A 18 9.99 9.28 -7.16
C GLY A 18 8.77 8.38 -7.38
N ASP A 19 7.60 8.99 -7.49
CA ASP A 19 6.30 8.31 -7.56
C ASP A 19 6.11 7.43 -8.81
N ASP A 20 6.78 7.78 -9.91
CA ASP A 20 6.80 6.99 -11.15
C ASP A 20 7.57 5.66 -11.03
N ALA A 21 8.39 5.47 -9.98
CA ALA A 21 9.19 4.25 -9.80
C ALA A 21 8.41 3.06 -9.24
N TYR A 22 7.16 3.26 -8.82
CA TYR A 22 6.37 2.27 -8.05
C TYR A 22 5.11 1.80 -8.79
N GLU A 23 5.06 1.90 -10.11
CA GLU A 23 3.82 1.63 -10.87
C GLU A 23 3.31 0.20 -10.69
N THR A 24 4.23 -0.78 -10.75
CA THR A 24 3.93 -2.21 -10.62
C THR A 24 3.56 -2.55 -9.17
N GLU A 25 4.38 -2.13 -8.22
CA GLU A 25 4.19 -2.42 -6.80
C GLU A 25 2.91 -1.78 -6.28
N ALA A 26 2.54 -0.60 -6.79
CA ALA A 26 1.29 0.05 -6.44
C ALA A 26 0.06 -0.77 -6.85
N VAL A 27 0.12 -1.47 -7.99
CA VAL A 27 -0.97 -2.35 -8.44
C VAL A 27 -1.05 -3.60 -7.56
N ASP A 28 0.09 -4.19 -7.23
CA ASP A 28 0.14 -5.37 -6.35
C ASP A 28 -0.33 -5.06 -4.93
N VAL A 29 0.06 -3.90 -4.39
CA VAL A 29 -0.43 -3.42 -3.08
C VAL A 29 -1.91 -3.08 -3.14
N LEU A 30 -2.39 -2.46 -4.22
CA LEU A 30 -3.82 -2.20 -4.40
C LEU A 30 -4.63 -3.51 -4.34
N GLN A 31 -4.16 -4.56 -5.00
CA GLN A 31 -4.79 -5.88 -4.94
C GLN A 31 -4.76 -6.44 -3.50
N ALA A 32 -3.62 -6.36 -2.82
CA ALA A 32 -3.50 -6.79 -1.42
C ALA A 32 -4.45 -6.05 -0.47
N VAL A 33 -4.72 -4.76 -0.69
CA VAL A 33 -5.70 -3.96 0.08
C VAL A 33 -7.12 -4.52 -0.06
N TYR A 34 -7.49 -5.03 -1.24
CA TYR A 34 -8.79 -5.65 -1.43
C TYR A 34 -8.90 -7.02 -0.76
N ASP A 35 -7.80 -7.78 -0.76
CA ASP A 35 -7.75 -9.15 -0.23
C ASP A 35 -7.54 -9.22 1.30
N CYS A 36 -7.24 -8.10 1.95
CA CYS A 36 -6.94 -8.03 3.38
C CYS A 36 -7.78 -6.96 4.08
N ASP A 37 -8.15 -7.25 5.33
CA ASP A 37 -8.84 -6.30 6.23
C ASP A 37 -8.05 -6.07 7.53
N GLU A 38 -6.96 -6.81 7.76
CA GLU A 38 -6.12 -6.70 8.94
C GLU A 38 -4.81 -5.96 8.61
N PRO A 39 -4.46 -4.88 9.35
CA PRO A 39 -3.30 -4.04 9.02
C PRO A 39 -1.96 -4.76 9.02
N THR A 40 -1.72 -5.69 9.94
CA THR A 40 -0.44 -6.41 10.07
C THR A 40 -0.22 -7.35 8.89
N THR A 41 -1.24 -8.08 8.49
CA THR A 41 -1.26 -8.98 7.33
C THR A 41 -1.02 -8.20 6.04
N LEU A 42 -1.66 -7.04 5.91
CA LEU A 42 -1.41 -6.15 4.78
C LEU A 42 0.02 -5.58 4.80
N ALA A 43 0.55 -5.23 5.98
CA ALA A 43 1.91 -4.72 6.12
C ALA A 43 2.97 -5.74 5.70
N GLU A 44 2.79 -7.02 6.05
CA GLU A 44 3.68 -8.11 5.62
C GLU A 44 3.66 -8.28 4.10
N LYS A 45 2.48 -8.19 3.47
CA LYS A 45 2.35 -8.21 2.00
C LYS A 45 3.03 -7.01 1.35
N ILE A 46 2.82 -5.80 1.87
CA ILE A 46 3.49 -4.58 1.38
C ILE A 46 5.01 -4.75 1.48
N GLN A 47 5.51 -5.21 2.63
CA GLN A 47 6.95 -5.44 2.82
C GLN A 47 7.49 -6.44 1.79
N ALA A 48 6.81 -7.57 1.58
CA ALA A 48 7.23 -8.60 0.63
C ALA A 48 7.22 -8.11 -0.83
N ILE A 49 6.23 -7.32 -1.23
CA ILE A 49 6.15 -6.73 -2.59
C ILE A 49 7.36 -5.82 -2.84
N TYR A 50 7.63 -4.89 -1.92
CA TYR A 50 8.77 -3.96 -2.08
C TYR A 50 10.12 -4.68 -1.94
N GLU A 51 10.23 -5.67 -1.05
CA GLU A 51 11.45 -6.47 -0.89
C GLU A 51 11.75 -7.28 -2.16
N PHE A 52 10.72 -7.83 -2.82
CA PHE A 52 10.87 -8.54 -4.10
C PHE A 52 11.31 -7.61 -5.23
N SER A 53 10.70 -6.43 -5.37
CA SER A 53 10.98 -5.51 -6.48
C SER A 53 12.30 -4.76 -6.34
N PHE A 54 12.69 -4.40 -5.12
CA PHE A 54 13.82 -3.50 -4.88
C PHE A 54 14.99 -4.17 -4.14
N GLU A 55 14.87 -5.45 -3.80
CA GLU A 55 15.85 -6.21 -2.99
C GLU A 55 16.19 -5.50 -1.66
N LYS A 56 15.25 -4.70 -1.15
CA LYS A 56 15.40 -3.87 0.05
C LYS A 56 14.22 -4.05 0.98
N LYS A 57 14.52 -4.29 2.25
CA LYS A 57 13.50 -4.49 3.27
C LYS A 57 13.11 -3.17 3.93
N ILE A 58 11.85 -2.78 3.76
CA ILE A 58 11.25 -1.66 4.50
C ILE A 58 10.98 -2.10 5.94
N PRO A 59 11.27 -1.29 6.97
CA PRO A 59 10.91 -1.63 8.34
C PRO A 59 9.41 -1.92 8.49
N LEU A 60 9.05 -3.04 9.12
CA LEU A 60 7.64 -3.49 9.18
C LEU A 60 6.70 -2.44 9.79
N HIS A 61 7.17 -1.68 10.78
CA HIS A 61 6.36 -0.62 11.40
C HIS A 61 5.97 0.50 10.42
N GLU A 62 6.80 0.79 9.42
CA GLU A 62 6.46 1.75 8.35
C GLU A 62 5.40 1.14 7.42
N CYS A 63 5.53 -0.14 7.06
CA CYS A 63 4.52 -0.86 6.31
C CYS A 63 3.17 -0.91 7.04
N VAL A 64 3.18 -1.06 8.38
CA VAL A 64 1.96 -1.03 9.21
C VAL A 64 1.26 0.33 9.16
N LYS A 65 2.01 1.44 9.25
CA LYS A 65 1.41 2.78 9.10
C LYS A 65 0.73 2.94 7.74
N MET A 66 1.40 2.48 6.67
CA MET A 66 0.85 2.54 5.33
C MET A 66 -0.39 1.65 5.18
N ALA A 67 -0.35 0.42 5.69
CA ALA A 67 -1.48 -0.50 5.70
C ALA A 67 -2.71 0.09 6.41
N GLN A 68 -2.52 0.70 7.59
CA GLN A 68 -3.59 1.37 8.33
C GLN A 68 -4.23 2.51 7.52
N GLN A 69 -3.41 3.33 6.86
CA GLN A 69 -3.89 4.41 6.00
C GLN A 69 -4.73 3.87 4.83
N LEU A 70 -4.24 2.84 4.13
CA LEU A 70 -4.93 2.25 2.98
C LEU A 70 -6.27 1.60 3.38
N LEU A 71 -6.30 0.88 4.50
CA LEU A 71 -7.53 0.27 5.00
C LEU A 71 -8.55 1.33 5.46
N ALA A 72 -8.10 2.41 6.11
CA ALA A 72 -8.98 3.53 6.45
C ALA A 72 -9.59 4.19 5.20
N MET A 73 -8.80 4.35 4.13
CA MET A 73 -9.29 4.87 2.85
C MET A 73 -10.30 3.93 2.19
N LYS A 74 -10.04 2.62 2.19
CA LYS A 74 -10.97 1.58 1.71
C LYS A 74 -12.31 1.65 2.47
N GLN A 75 -12.25 1.71 3.80
CA GLN A 75 -13.44 1.77 4.66
C GLN A 75 -14.25 3.05 4.44
N ALA A 76 -13.59 4.21 4.35
CA ALA A 76 -14.24 5.49 4.14
C ALA A 76 -14.99 5.54 2.80
N ALA A 77 -14.40 4.99 1.75
CA ALA A 77 -15.03 4.91 0.45
C ALA A 77 -16.23 3.93 0.44
N ALA A 78 -16.13 2.80 1.16
CA ALA A 78 -17.25 1.87 1.32
C ALA A 78 -18.43 2.48 2.09
N CYS A 79 -18.16 3.26 3.14
CA CYS A 79 -19.21 3.95 3.92
C CYS A 79 -19.84 5.17 3.22
N SER A 80 -19.25 5.64 2.13
CA SER A 80 -19.75 6.80 1.36
C SER A 80 -20.74 6.44 0.23
N LEU A 81 -21.09 5.16 0.09
CA LEU A 81 -22.12 4.68 -0.85
C LEU A 81 -23.50 4.69 -0.15
N PRO A 82 -24.49 5.48 -0.63
CA PRO A 82 -25.88 5.45 -0.15
C PRO A 82 -26.64 4.19 -0.59
#